data_AF-A0AAW0BIF9-F1
#
_entry.id   AF-A0AAW0BIF9-F1
#
_cell.length_a   1.000
_cell.length_b   1.000
_cell.length_c   1.000
_cell.angle_alpha   90.00
_cell.angle_beta   90.00
_cell.angle_gamma   90.00
#
_symmetry.space_group_name_H-M   'P 1'
#
loop_
_entity.id
_entity.type
_entity.pdbx_description
1 polymer ?
#
loop_
_entity_poly.entity_id
_entity_poly.type
_entity_poly.pdbx_seq_one_letter_code
_entity_poly.pdbx_strand_id
1 'polypeptide(L)'
;MRKIRGSRGGTGVGGIAFSEIVAVVYRTSKMEETKTEKPNPLCLALIPRGFVQAVTGAAVSLSNIPSGKVTSNLQALMRRNLQLLVGLFRHPRGDRCLRTAIQHGLCNIMQACGRRTSPWRELDDILCIFLLDILAPATVHYHLLFDLRAHWGHPEHDTPIYAEKLIEASKTFADTFHQRSEVLDQFNTRQRTCDNVECMTRLHKNDLKRCSGCCAYLYCSPTCQAVDWRAGHREACAYYCMHRKRMLLHYSTREYEFLRFLANSQHHQPTVRTSLARENVRFMAENKNSQLCTIYDYREAPMQIHRLGIPNRLPQIRTSDSGEIGELAAAARAAQNMDLVVPVRRLKSQVGRELLRVVPWVSFLDGPKLDKELERVLGETATQ
;
A
#
# COMPACT_ATOMS: atom_id res chain seq x y z
N MET A 1 -16.72 0.11 -53.19
CA MET A 1 -17.95 -0.27 -52.44
C MET A 1 -17.83 -1.71 -51.96
N ARG A 2 -17.51 -1.95 -50.68
CA ARG A 2 -17.47 -3.29 -50.05
C ARG A 2 -18.63 -3.38 -49.04
N LYS A 3 -19.55 -4.34 -49.27
CA LYS A 3 -20.66 -4.66 -48.37
C LYS A 3 -20.13 -5.27 -47.07
N ILE A 4 -20.34 -4.60 -45.94
CA ILE A 4 -20.16 -5.16 -44.60
C ILE A 4 -21.42 -5.96 -44.26
N ARG A 5 -21.28 -7.29 -44.12
CA ARG A 5 -22.33 -8.18 -43.60
C ARG A 5 -22.38 -8.03 -42.08
N GLY A 6 -23.53 -7.58 -41.56
CA GLY A 6 -23.81 -7.57 -40.14
C GLY A 6 -24.15 -8.97 -39.64
N SER A 7 -23.42 -9.46 -38.64
CA SER A 7 -23.78 -10.65 -37.86
C SER A 7 -24.51 -10.20 -36.59
N ARG A 8 -25.84 -10.30 -36.60
CA ARG A 8 -26.64 -10.34 -35.37
C ARG A 8 -26.66 -11.78 -34.87
N GLY A 9 -25.92 -12.04 -33.81
CA GLY A 9 -25.91 -13.33 -33.09
C GLY A 9 -25.83 -13.06 -31.59
N GLY A 10 -26.90 -12.53 -31.02
CA GLY A 10 -27.04 -12.41 -29.58
C GLY A 10 -27.51 -13.74 -28.99
N THR A 11 -26.59 -14.48 -28.39
CA THR A 11 -26.93 -15.63 -27.54
C THR A 11 -27.65 -15.12 -26.29
N GLY A 12 -28.94 -15.42 -26.17
CA GLY A 12 -29.72 -15.19 -24.97
C GLY A 12 -29.21 -16.06 -23.84
N VAL A 13 -28.30 -15.51 -23.04
CA VAL A 13 -27.97 -16.05 -21.72
C VAL A 13 -29.12 -15.65 -20.80
N GLY A 14 -29.84 -16.63 -20.25
CA GLY A 14 -30.92 -16.41 -19.29
C GLY A 14 -30.40 -15.58 -18.11
N GLY A 15 -30.73 -14.28 -18.12
CA GLY A 15 -30.29 -13.34 -17.11
C GLY A 15 -31.09 -13.56 -15.85
N ILE A 16 -30.51 -14.25 -14.87
CA ILE A 16 -30.85 -13.98 -13.47
C ILE A 16 -30.68 -12.47 -13.29
N ALA A 17 -31.71 -11.77 -12.84
CA ALA A 17 -31.66 -10.33 -12.75
C ALA A 17 -30.48 -9.96 -11.84
N PHE A 18 -29.61 -9.04 -12.27
CA PHE A 18 -28.43 -8.62 -11.49
C PHE A 18 -28.81 -8.22 -10.05
N SER A 19 -30.02 -7.66 -9.88
CA SER A 19 -30.64 -7.37 -8.58
C SER A 19 -30.82 -8.60 -7.69
N GLU A 20 -31.14 -9.77 -8.24
CA GLU A 20 -31.30 -11.04 -7.50
C GLU A 20 -29.94 -11.61 -7.08
N ILE A 21 -28.91 -11.53 -7.92
CA ILE A 21 -27.55 -11.95 -7.55
C ILE A 21 -27.01 -11.08 -6.42
N VAL A 22 -27.18 -9.75 -6.52
CA VAL A 22 -26.82 -8.80 -5.46
C VAL A 22 -27.62 -9.09 -4.19
N ALA A 23 -28.92 -9.38 -4.31
CA ALA A 23 -29.76 -9.71 -3.16
C ALA A 23 -29.41 -11.06 -2.50
N VAL A 24 -28.94 -12.06 -3.26
CA VAL A 24 -28.51 -13.37 -2.73
C VAL A 24 -27.16 -13.24 -2.02
N VAL A 25 -26.18 -12.60 -2.67
CA VAL A 25 -24.89 -12.27 -2.05
C VAL A 25 -25.09 -11.53 -0.74
N TYR A 26 -26.02 -10.57 -0.73
CA TYR A 26 -26.32 -9.74 0.42
C TYR A 26 -27.09 -10.47 1.53
N ARG A 27 -28.08 -11.31 1.19
CA ARG A 27 -28.80 -12.13 2.19
C ARG A 27 -27.87 -13.06 2.94
N THR A 28 -26.81 -13.54 2.29
CA THR A 28 -25.75 -14.33 2.91
C THR A 28 -24.69 -13.50 3.64
N SER A 29 -24.72 -12.16 3.55
CA SER A 29 -23.73 -11.26 4.13
C SER A 29 -24.36 -10.25 5.09
N LYS A 30 -25.35 -10.66 5.90
CA LYS A 30 -25.95 -9.80 6.93
C LYS A 30 -24.83 -9.33 7.88
N MET A 31 -24.25 -8.17 7.58
CA MET A 31 -23.07 -7.64 8.25
C MET A 31 -23.48 -7.13 9.62
N GLU A 32 -23.32 -7.95 10.65
CA GLU A 32 -23.24 -7.44 12.01
C GLU A 32 -21.86 -6.78 12.19
N GLU A 33 -21.84 -5.54 12.66
CA GLU A 33 -20.71 -4.59 12.59
C GLU A 33 -19.45 -4.97 13.38
N THR A 34 -19.29 -6.19 13.88
CA THR A 34 -18.16 -6.54 14.76
C THR A 34 -17.48 -7.84 14.35
N LYS A 35 -16.16 -7.72 14.09
CA LYS A 35 -15.15 -8.77 13.83
C LYS A 35 -15.06 -9.30 12.39
N THR A 36 -14.15 -8.70 11.62
CA THR A 36 -13.34 -9.32 10.53
C THR A 36 -13.99 -10.52 9.83
N GLU A 37 -15.18 -10.34 9.26
CA GLU A 37 -15.81 -11.42 8.51
C GLU A 37 -15.07 -11.62 7.20
N LYS A 38 -14.66 -12.88 6.96
CA LYS A 38 -14.09 -13.30 5.69
C LYS A 38 -15.11 -12.96 4.60
N PRO A 39 -14.70 -12.37 3.46
CA PRO A 39 -15.64 -12.04 2.40
C PRO A 39 -16.37 -13.30 1.95
N ASN A 40 -17.66 -13.12 1.66
CA ASN A 40 -18.55 -14.17 1.23
C ASN A 40 -17.89 -15.04 0.13
N PRO A 41 -17.79 -16.37 0.30
CA PRO A 41 -17.20 -17.26 -0.69
C PRO A 41 -17.78 -17.10 -2.09
N LEU A 42 -19.07 -16.76 -2.20
CA LEU A 42 -19.73 -16.46 -3.46
C LEU A 42 -19.12 -15.24 -4.14
N CYS A 43 -18.88 -14.15 -3.40
CA CYS A 43 -18.20 -12.98 -3.94
C CYS A 43 -16.82 -13.34 -4.49
N LEU A 44 -16.05 -14.12 -3.73
CA LEU A 44 -14.71 -14.55 -4.13
C LEU A 44 -14.74 -15.41 -5.41
N ALA A 45 -15.73 -16.29 -5.55
CA ALA A 45 -15.94 -17.10 -6.74
C ALA A 45 -16.38 -16.28 -7.97
N LEU A 46 -17.03 -15.13 -7.76
CA LEU A 46 -17.50 -14.24 -8.82
C LEU A 46 -16.44 -13.22 -9.27
N ILE A 47 -15.39 -12.94 -8.48
CA ILE A 47 -14.32 -11.99 -8.87
C ILE A 47 -13.73 -12.31 -10.25
N PRO A 48 -13.32 -13.55 -10.58
CA PRO A 48 -12.78 -13.87 -11.90
C PRO A 48 -13.77 -13.71 -13.06
N ARG A 49 -15.08 -13.57 -12.75
CA ARG A 49 -16.16 -13.40 -13.73
C ARG A 49 -16.58 -11.94 -13.91
N GLY A 50 -15.74 -10.99 -13.51
CA GLY A 50 -16.00 -9.55 -13.69
C GLY A 50 -16.95 -8.95 -12.66
N PHE A 51 -17.14 -9.60 -11.50
CA PHE A 51 -18.05 -9.10 -10.46
C PHE A 51 -17.71 -7.69 -9.99
N VAL A 52 -16.43 -7.40 -9.77
CA VAL A 52 -15.98 -6.06 -9.35
C VAL A 52 -16.36 -5.01 -10.38
N GLN A 53 -16.09 -5.28 -11.67
CA GLN A 53 -16.47 -4.41 -12.78
C GLN A 53 -17.98 -4.17 -12.81
N ALA A 54 -18.80 -5.21 -12.64
CA ALA A 54 -20.25 -5.10 -12.66
C ALA A 54 -20.78 -4.25 -11.49
N VAL A 55 -20.28 -4.48 -10.27
CA VAL A 55 -20.68 -3.71 -9.07
C VAL A 55 -20.23 -2.25 -9.18
N THR A 56 -18.99 -1.99 -9.61
CA THR A 56 -18.49 -0.62 -9.83
C THR A 56 -19.28 0.07 -10.94
N GLY A 57 -19.53 -0.58 -12.09
CA GLY A 57 -20.31 0.00 -13.18
C GLY A 57 -21.76 0.33 -12.78
N ALA A 58 -22.39 -0.53 -11.96
CA ALA A 58 -23.69 -0.25 -11.38
C ALA A 58 -23.66 0.99 -10.46
N ALA A 59 -22.65 1.10 -9.60
CA ALA A 59 -22.48 2.26 -8.73
C ALA A 59 -22.19 3.56 -9.50
N VAL A 60 -21.40 3.52 -10.59
CA VAL A 60 -21.20 4.67 -11.50
C VAL A 60 -22.53 5.08 -12.14
N SER A 61 -23.33 4.11 -12.59
CA SER A 61 -24.63 4.40 -13.20
C SER A 61 -25.58 5.07 -12.21
N LEU A 62 -25.58 4.62 -10.94
CA LEU A 62 -26.36 5.22 -9.86
C LEU A 62 -25.86 6.62 -9.52
N SER A 63 -24.55 6.85 -9.43
CA SER A 63 -23.98 8.16 -9.07
C SER A 63 -24.30 9.25 -10.09
N ASN A 64 -24.62 8.89 -11.33
CA ASN A 64 -24.98 9.80 -12.40
C ASN A 64 -26.49 10.12 -12.49
N ILE A 65 -27.33 9.53 -11.62
CA ILE A 65 -28.77 9.84 -11.59
C ILE A 65 -28.96 11.29 -11.08
N PRO A 66 -29.74 12.14 -11.78
CA PRO A 66 -30.03 13.50 -11.32
C PRO A 66 -30.64 13.51 -9.92
N SER A 67 -30.23 14.46 -9.07
CA SER A 67 -30.60 14.51 -7.65
C SER A 67 -32.11 14.44 -7.40
N GLY A 68 -32.92 15.12 -8.22
CA GLY A 68 -34.39 15.10 -8.14
C GLY A 68 -35.06 13.77 -8.51
N LYS A 69 -34.29 12.77 -8.99
CA LYS A 69 -34.79 11.43 -9.35
C LYS A 69 -34.30 10.32 -8.41
N VAL A 70 -33.47 10.66 -7.42
CA VAL A 70 -32.93 9.67 -6.49
C VAL A 70 -33.98 9.32 -5.44
N THR A 71 -34.42 8.06 -5.43
CA THR A 71 -35.37 7.52 -4.45
C THR A 71 -34.61 6.83 -3.29
N SER A 72 -35.29 6.60 -2.17
CA SER A 72 -34.73 5.87 -1.02
C SER A 72 -34.25 4.46 -1.38
N ASN A 73 -34.94 3.77 -2.30
CA ASN A 73 -34.51 2.47 -2.80
C ASN A 73 -33.19 2.53 -3.58
N LEU A 74 -32.98 3.60 -4.37
CA LEU A 74 -31.73 3.82 -5.10
C LEU A 74 -30.58 4.20 -4.15
N GLN A 75 -30.85 4.98 -3.10
CA GLN A 75 -29.91 5.24 -1.99
C GLN A 75 -29.48 3.95 -1.29
N ALA A 76 -30.44 3.10 -0.91
CA ALA A 76 -30.14 1.81 -0.28
C ALA A 76 -29.32 0.91 -1.20
N LEU A 77 -29.62 0.87 -2.51
CA LEU A 77 -28.87 0.09 -3.49
C LEU A 77 -27.43 0.60 -3.64
N MET A 78 -27.24 1.92 -3.74
CA MET A 78 -25.92 2.54 -3.82
C MET A 78 -25.08 2.23 -2.57
N ARG A 79 -25.66 2.42 -1.38
CA ARG A 79 -25.04 2.08 -0.10
C ARG A 79 -24.53 0.64 -0.09
N ARG A 80 -25.36 -0.31 -0.52
CA ARG A 80 -25.00 -1.74 -0.57
C ARG A 80 -23.89 -2.03 -1.55
N ASN A 81 -23.90 -1.44 -2.74
CA ASN A 81 -22.81 -1.61 -3.71
C ASN A 81 -21.48 -1.11 -3.15
N LEU A 82 -21.49 0.05 -2.48
CA LEU A 82 -20.29 0.61 -1.85
C LEU A 82 -19.79 -0.26 -0.68
N GLN A 83 -20.67 -0.71 0.21
CA GLN A 83 -20.31 -1.62 1.31
C GLN A 83 -19.69 -2.93 0.80
N LEU A 84 -20.25 -3.49 -0.27
CA LEU A 84 -19.72 -4.69 -0.92
C LEU A 84 -18.31 -4.46 -1.46
N LEU A 85 -18.07 -3.31 -2.11
CA LEU A 85 -16.73 -2.94 -2.58
C LEU A 85 -15.74 -2.75 -1.42
N VAL A 86 -16.13 -2.11 -0.31
CA VAL A 86 -15.31 -2.02 0.92
C VAL A 86 -14.90 -3.40 1.41
N GLY A 87 -15.86 -4.34 1.50
CA GLY A 87 -15.59 -5.72 1.91
C GLY A 87 -14.61 -6.44 0.98
N LEU A 88 -14.75 -6.24 -0.34
CA LEU A 88 -13.85 -6.81 -1.34
C LEU A 88 -12.42 -6.24 -1.24
N PHE A 89 -12.27 -4.95 -0.96
CA PHE A 89 -10.98 -4.27 -0.90
C PHE A 89 -10.21 -4.57 0.41
N ARG A 90 -10.93 -4.88 1.49
CA ARG A 90 -10.31 -5.31 2.77
C ARG A 90 -9.77 -6.75 2.75
N HIS A 91 -10.07 -7.53 1.70
CA HIS A 91 -9.54 -8.89 1.53
C HIS A 91 -8.02 -8.88 1.26
N PRO A 92 -7.24 -9.93 1.60
CA PRO A 92 -5.80 -10.00 1.30
C PRO A 92 -5.41 -9.89 -0.19
N ARG A 93 -6.37 -10.03 -1.12
CA ARG A 93 -6.21 -9.80 -2.56
C ARG A 93 -7.03 -8.62 -3.07
N GLY A 94 -7.40 -7.72 -2.15
CA GLY A 94 -8.25 -6.58 -2.42
C GLY A 94 -7.59 -5.55 -3.34
N ASP A 95 -6.26 -5.55 -3.44
CA ASP A 95 -5.46 -4.73 -4.36
C ASP A 95 -5.90 -4.91 -5.83
N ARG A 96 -6.09 -6.15 -6.28
CA ARG A 96 -6.54 -6.44 -7.65
C ARG A 96 -7.98 -5.98 -7.90
N CYS A 97 -8.83 -6.16 -6.90
CA CYS A 97 -10.22 -5.69 -6.95
C CYS A 97 -10.24 -4.15 -7.00
N LEU A 98 -9.47 -3.50 -6.16
CA LEU A 98 -9.37 -2.04 -6.11
C LEU A 98 -8.87 -1.48 -7.43
N ARG A 99 -7.81 -2.06 -8.00
CA ARG A 99 -7.30 -1.70 -9.32
C ARG A 99 -8.40 -1.78 -10.39
N THR A 100 -9.13 -2.90 -10.41
CA THR A 100 -10.24 -3.11 -11.35
C THR A 100 -11.32 -2.05 -11.15
N ALA A 101 -11.68 -1.73 -9.92
CA ALA A 101 -12.69 -0.72 -9.63
C ALA A 101 -12.24 0.70 -10.04
N ILE A 102 -10.98 1.07 -9.81
CA ILE A 102 -10.41 2.35 -10.28
C ILE A 102 -10.57 2.48 -11.80
N GLN A 103 -10.17 1.45 -12.55
CA GLN A 103 -10.30 1.38 -14.01
C GLN A 103 -11.74 1.43 -14.52
N HIS A 104 -12.72 1.12 -13.65
CA HIS A 104 -14.15 1.14 -13.97
C HIS A 104 -14.90 2.31 -13.33
N GLY A 105 -14.19 3.36 -12.90
CA GLY A 105 -14.81 4.61 -12.47
C GLY A 105 -15.08 4.74 -10.98
N LEU A 106 -14.35 4.01 -10.11
CA LEU A 106 -14.42 4.24 -8.66
C LEU A 106 -14.19 5.71 -8.30
N CYS A 107 -13.22 6.38 -8.93
CA CYS A 107 -12.94 7.80 -8.69
C CYS A 107 -14.14 8.69 -9.07
N ASN A 108 -14.83 8.38 -10.17
CA ASN A 108 -16.03 9.10 -10.61
C ASN A 108 -17.16 8.98 -9.57
N ILE A 109 -17.33 7.79 -8.97
CA ILE A 109 -18.30 7.58 -7.90
C ILE A 109 -17.98 8.49 -6.70
N MET A 110 -16.72 8.52 -6.26
CA MET A 110 -16.29 9.33 -5.12
C MET A 110 -16.55 10.83 -5.37
N GLN A 111 -16.20 11.32 -6.56
CA GLN A 111 -16.40 12.72 -6.94
C GLN A 111 -17.88 13.08 -7.08
N ALA A 112 -18.70 12.20 -7.65
CA ALA A 112 -20.13 12.44 -7.84
C ALA A 112 -20.88 12.42 -6.49
N CYS A 113 -20.60 11.42 -5.65
CA CYS A 113 -21.28 11.26 -4.37
C CYS A 113 -20.87 12.33 -3.34
N GLY A 114 -19.64 12.84 -3.41
CA GLY A 114 -19.14 13.80 -2.43
C GLY A 114 -19.63 15.24 -2.61
N ARG A 115 -20.27 15.62 -3.72
CA ARG A 115 -20.76 17.00 -3.93
C ARG A 115 -21.79 17.41 -2.86
N ARG A 116 -21.84 18.68 -2.42
CA ARG A 116 -22.69 19.16 -1.30
C ARG A 116 -24.18 19.09 -1.61
N THR A 117 -24.51 19.19 -2.90
CA THR A 117 -25.86 19.06 -3.46
C THR A 117 -26.23 17.60 -3.74
N SER A 118 -25.34 16.67 -3.45
CA SER A 118 -25.55 15.25 -3.63
C SER A 118 -26.71 14.76 -2.75
N PRO A 119 -27.65 13.98 -3.31
CA PRO A 119 -28.65 13.27 -2.53
C PRO A 119 -28.04 12.12 -1.71
N TRP A 120 -26.71 11.91 -1.80
CA TRP A 120 -26.00 10.77 -1.22
C TRP A 120 -25.32 11.08 0.12
N ARG A 121 -25.74 12.12 0.86
CA ARG A 121 -25.13 12.50 2.17
C ARG A 121 -25.07 11.38 3.19
N GLU A 122 -26.05 10.49 3.12
CA GLU A 122 -26.11 9.27 3.92
C GLU A 122 -24.91 8.31 3.72
N LEU A 123 -24.15 8.51 2.64
CA LEU A 123 -22.97 7.71 2.31
C LEU A 123 -21.66 8.31 2.85
N ASP A 124 -21.69 9.48 3.49
CA ASP A 124 -20.48 10.20 3.94
C ASP A 124 -19.52 9.30 4.73
N ASP A 125 -20.03 8.47 5.65
CA ASP A 125 -19.22 7.53 6.44
C ASP A 125 -18.50 6.50 5.56
N ILE A 126 -19.21 5.96 4.57
CA ILE A 126 -18.64 4.97 3.64
C ILE A 126 -17.61 5.64 2.73
N LEU A 127 -17.87 6.88 2.29
CA LEU A 127 -16.92 7.66 1.50
C LEU A 127 -15.65 7.98 2.30
N CYS A 128 -15.77 8.33 3.59
CA CYS A 128 -14.62 8.50 4.47
C CYS A 128 -13.80 7.21 4.58
N ILE A 129 -14.44 6.04 4.73
CA ILE A 129 -13.75 4.74 4.73
C ILE A 129 -13.00 4.52 3.40
N PHE A 130 -13.62 4.84 2.25
CA PHE A 130 -12.91 4.73 0.97
C PHE A 130 -11.68 5.63 0.91
N LEU A 131 -11.81 6.89 1.30
CA LEU A 131 -10.71 7.85 1.21
C LEU A 131 -9.56 7.46 2.15
N LEU A 132 -9.86 7.22 3.43
CA LEU A 132 -8.85 7.10 4.48
C LEU A 132 -8.38 5.66 4.73
N ASP A 133 -9.27 4.66 4.66
CA ASP A 133 -8.91 3.27 5.00
C ASP A 133 -8.50 2.45 3.76
N ILE A 134 -8.87 2.89 2.56
CA ILE A 134 -8.71 2.11 1.33
C ILE A 134 -7.78 2.82 0.37
N LEU A 135 -8.15 4.02 -0.10
CA LEU A 135 -7.42 4.73 -1.14
C LEU A 135 -6.12 5.31 -0.60
N ALA A 136 -6.13 5.99 0.55
CA ALA A 136 -4.90 6.55 1.11
C ALA A 136 -3.85 5.45 1.35
N PRO A 137 -4.13 4.30 1.99
CA PRO A 137 -3.14 3.23 2.14
C PRO A 137 -2.73 2.61 0.80
N ALA A 138 -3.65 2.49 -0.16
CA ALA A 138 -3.36 1.93 -1.48
C ALA A 138 -2.33 2.75 -2.28
N THR A 139 -2.16 4.04 -2.01
CA THR A 139 -1.17 4.88 -2.70
C THR A 139 0.29 4.52 -2.38
N VAL A 140 0.56 3.62 -1.44
CA VAL A 140 1.91 3.04 -1.31
C VAL A 140 2.24 2.06 -2.42
N HIS A 141 1.22 1.56 -3.11
CA HIS A 141 1.40 0.59 -4.18
C HIS A 141 1.64 1.29 -5.51
N TYR A 142 2.80 1.08 -6.13
CA TYR A 142 3.21 1.69 -7.40
C TYR A 142 2.11 1.63 -8.46
N HIS A 143 1.54 0.45 -8.71
CA HIS A 143 0.55 0.26 -9.77
C HIS A 143 -0.80 0.91 -9.43
N LEU A 144 -1.20 0.91 -8.16
CA LEU A 144 -2.46 1.54 -7.73
C LEU A 144 -2.33 3.05 -7.72
N LEU A 145 -1.22 3.61 -7.26
CA LEU A 145 -0.95 5.04 -7.32
C LEU A 145 -0.89 5.53 -8.77
N PHE A 146 -0.24 4.77 -9.66
CA PHE A 146 -0.20 5.07 -11.09
C PHE A 146 -1.60 5.09 -11.71
N ASP A 147 -2.40 4.04 -11.47
CA ASP A 147 -3.77 3.96 -11.97
C ASP A 147 -4.66 5.06 -11.35
N LEU A 148 -4.52 5.36 -10.05
CA LEU A 148 -5.23 6.45 -9.39
C LEU A 148 -4.92 7.80 -10.04
N ARG A 149 -3.65 8.09 -10.35
CA ARG A 149 -3.28 9.34 -11.03
C ARG A 149 -3.96 9.50 -12.39
N ALA A 150 -4.10 8.40 -13.13
CA ALA A 150 -4.77 8.44 -14.43
C ALA A 150 -6.31 8.68 -14.32
N HIS A 151 -6.94 8.32 -13.20
CA HIS A 151 -8.40 8.34 -13.06
C HIS A 151 -8.96 9.35 -12.03
N TRP A 152 -8.15 9.82 -11.09
CA TRP A 152 -8.58 10.80 -10.08
C TRP A 152 -8.69 12.22 -10.66
N GLY A 153 -7.97 12.50 -11.75
CA GLY A 153 -7.94 13.83 -12.38
C GLY A 153 -7.13 14.85 -11.57
N HIS A 154 -6.87 16.01 -12.17
CA HIS A 154 -6.26 17.15 -11.49
C HIS A 154 -7.36 17.87 -10.68
N PRO A 155 -7.26 17.93 -9.33
CA PRO A 155 -8.28 18.58 -8.49
C PRO A 155 -8.31 20.11 -8.62
N GLU A 156 -7.45 20.70 -9.46
CA GLU A 156 -7.21 22.15 -9.54
C GLU A 156 -8.39 22.98 -10.08
N HIS A 157 -9.46 22.36 -10.58
CA HIS A 157 -10.55 23.10 -11.24
C HIS A 157 -11.97 22.87 -10.71
N ASP A 158 -12.17 21.95 -9.77
CA ASP A 158 -13.47 21.75 -9.12
C ASP A 158 -13.24 21.01 -7.82
N THR A 159 -12.80 21.70 -6.76
CA THR A 159 -12.92 21.13 -5.41
C THR A 159 -14.40 20.89 -5.17
N PRO A 160 -14.85 19.62 -5.13
CA PRO A 160 -16.26 19.36 -4.85
C PRO A 160 -16.54 20.01 -3.51
N ILE A 161 -17.59 20.82 -3.44
CA ILE A 161 -18.04 21.33 -2.15
C ILE A 161 -18.45 20.06 -1.39
N TYR A 162 -17.64 19.55 -0.47
CA TYR A 162 -17.97 18.32 0.27
C TYR A 162 -18.85 18.65 1.47
N ALA A 163 -19.53 17.65 2.03
CA ALA A 163 -20.08 17.76 3.39
C ALA A 163 -18.93 17.99 4.38
N GLU A 164 -19.17 18.73 5.46
CA GLU A 164 -18.12 19.16 6.42
C GLU A 164 -17.23 18.00 6.90
N LYS A 165 -17.85 16.86 7.24
CA LYS A 165 -17.14 15.64 7.66
C LYS A 165 -16.25 15.05 6.56
N LEU A 166 -16.66 15.15 5.31
CA LEU A 166 -15.95 14.60 4.16
C LEU A 166 -14.84 15.56 3.66
N ILE A 167 -14.92 16.85 3.99
CA ILE A 167 -13.88 17.85 3.65
C ILE A 167 -12.55 17.43 4.27
N GLU A 168 -12.52 17.09 5.56
CA GLU A 168 -11.29 16.70 6.25
C GLU A 168 -10.71 15.41 5.68
N ALA A 169 -11.54 14.37 5.51
CA ALA A 169 -11.12 13.11 4.92
C ALA A 169 -10.59 13.28 3.48
N SER A 170 -11.28 14.10 2.67
CA SER A 170 -10.86 14.41 1.31
C SER A 170 -9.55 15.19 1.28
N LYS A 171 -9.36 16.16 2.18
CA LYS A 171 -8.13 16.94 2.29
C LYS A 171 -6.96 16.02 2.66
N THR A 172 -7.12 15.23 3.71
CA THR A 172 -6.10 14.27 4.17
C THR A 172 -5.72 13.27 3.07
N PHE A 173 -6.71 12.74 2.34
CA PHE A 173 -6.46 11.88 1.20
C PHE A 173 -5.72 12.61 0.07
N ALA A 174 -6.17 13.81 -0.31
CA ALA A 174 -5.56 14.61 -1.37
C ALA A 174 -4.09 14.94 -1.04
N ASP A 175 -3.82 15.43 0.16
CA ASP A 175 -2.46 15.73 0.63
C ASP A 175 -1.56 14.47 0.55
N THR A 176 -2.07 13.33 1.03
CA THR A 176 -1.36 12.04 0.96
C THR A 176 -1.10 11.61 -0.49
N PHE A 177 -2.11 11.74 -1.35
CA PHE A 177 -2.05 11.36 -2.76
C PHE A 177 -1.06 12.24 -3.54
N HIS A 178 -1.09 13.55 -3.33
CA HIS A 178 -0.17 14.50 -3.96
C HIS A 178 1.27 14.25 -3.53
N GLN A 179 1.52 14.17 -2.21
CA GLN A 179 2.85 13.87 -1.67
C GLN A 179 3.43 12.59 -2.29
N ARG A 180 2.63 11.52 -2.36
CA ARG A 180 3.11 10.24 -2.91
C ARG A 180 3.25 10.26 -4.43
N SER A 181 2.44 11.06 -5.13
CA SER A 181 2.57 11.27 -6.58
C SER A 181 3.87 11.99 -6.94
N GLU A 182 4.29 12.98 -6.15
CA GLU A 182 5.59 13.63 -6.32
C GLU A 182 6.75 12.63 -6.12
N VAL A 183 6.65 11.78 -5.09
CA VAL A 183 7.63 10.70 -4.87
C VAL A 183 7.63 9.70 -6.02
N LEU A 184 6.47 9.40 -6.63
CA LEU A 184 6.39 8.56 -7.81
C LEU A 184 7.09 9.20 -9.02
N ASP A 185 6.97 10.50 -9.21
CA ASP A 185 7.67 11.23 -10.27
C ASP A 185 9.18 11.22 -10.07
N GLN A 186 9.64 11.48 -8.85
CA GLN A 186 11.06 11.33 -8.49
C GLN A 186 11.54 9.89 -8.70
N PHE A 187 10.73 8.90 -8.33
CA PHE A 187 11.07 7.48 -8.52
C PHE A 187 11.23 7.11 -10.00
N ASN A 188 10.39 7.63 -10.88
CA ASN A 188 10.43 7.36 -12.31
C ASN A 188 11.57 8.12 -13.02
N THR A 189 11.94 9.30 -12.52
CA THR A 189 12.98 10.15 -13.12
C THR A 189 14.38 9.94 -12.53
N ARG A 190 14.50 9.27 -11.38
CA ARG A 190 15.78 9.13 -10.67
C ARG A 190 16.86 8.51 -11.54
N GLN A 191 18.01 9.15 -11.51
CA GLN A 191 19.27 8.51 -11.89
C GLN A 191 19.72 7.60 -10.75
N ARG A 192 20.49 6.58 -11.12
CA ARG A 192 21.10 5.63 -10.18
C ARG A 192 22.59 5.60 -10.47
N THR A 193 23.38 5.52 -9.40
CA THR A 193 24.82 5.28 -9.49
C THR A 193 25.07 3.82 -9.83
N CYS A 194 26.14 3.55 -10.57
CA CYS A 194 26.73 2.22 -10.65
C CYS A 194 27.10 1.76 -9.23
N ASP A 195 26.75 0.52 -8.88
CA ASP A 195 27.05 -0.03 -7.55
C ASP A 195 28.52 -0.45 -7.40
N ASN A 196 29.29 -0.48 -8.50
CA ASN A 196 30.75 -0.48 -8.37
C ASN A 196 31.21 0.86 -7.79
N VAL A 197 31.61 0.84 -6.52
CA VAL A 197 32.02 2.02 -5.73
C VAL A 197 33.18 2.82 -6.36
N GLU A 198 34.00 2.18 -7.19
CA GLU A 198 35.09 2.85 -7.91
C GLU A 198 34.61 3.63 -9.14
N CYS A 199 33.45 3.27 -9.70
CA CYS A 199 32.97 3.82 -10.96
C CYS A 199 32.17 5.13 -10.78
N MET A 200 31.30 5.19 -9.77
CA MET A 200 30.45 6.35 -9.42
C MET A 200 29.59 6.96 -10.56
N THR A 201 29.56 6.34 -11.74
CA THR A 201 28.83 6.82 -12.91
C THR A 201 27.33 6.85 -12.61
N ARG A 202 26.67 7.96 -12.92
CA ARG A 202 25.22 8.15 -12.75
C ARG A 202 24.53 8.05 -14.10
N LEU A 203 23.59 7.13 -14.22
CA LEU A 203 22.80 6.93 -15.44
C LEU A 203 21.31 6.83 -15.09
N HIS A 204 20.43 6.90 -16.09
CA HIS A 204 19.06 6.50 -15.83
C HIS A 204 19.01 5.02 -15.49
N LYS A 205 18.07 4.65 -14.62
CA LYS A 205 17.91 3.27 -14.14
C LYS A 205 17.76 2.25 -15.28
N ASN A 206 17.16 2.65 -16.41
CA ASN A 206 16.97 1.79 -17.57
C ASN A 206 18.26 1.55 -18.37
N ASP A 207 19.27 2.40 -18.19
CA ASP A 207 20.57 2.29 -18.86
C ASP A 207 21.56 1.44 -18.05
N LEU A 208 21.23 1.12 -16.79
CA LEU A 208 22.02 0.26 -15.94
C LEU A 208 21.63 -1.21 -16.12
N LYS A 209 22.63 -2.08 -16.16
CA LYS A 209 22.51 -3.53 -16.20
C LYS A 209 22.31 -4.06 -14.78
N ARG A 210 21.31 -4.92 -14.59
CA ARG A 210 21.05 -5.55 -13.29
C ARG A 210 21.89 -6.81 -13.12
N CYS A 211 22.34 -7.09 -11.89
CA CYS A 211 22.84 -8.42 -11.54
C CYS A 211 21.74 -9.47 -11.79
N SER A 212 22.03 -10.51 -12.58
CA SER A 212 21.06 -11.56 -12.93
C SER A 212 20.65 -12.43 -11.75
N GLY A 213 21.51 -12.57 -10.73
CA GLY A 213 21.20 -13.28 -9.50
C GLY A 213 20.22 -12.50 -8.62
N CYS A 214 20.73 -11.46 -7.95
CA CYS A 214 19.93 -10.74 -6.95
C CYS A 214 18.97 -9.70 -7.55
N CYS A 215 19.24 -9.17 -8.75
CA CYS A 215 18.58 -8.00 -9.35
C CYS A 215 18.52 -6.74 -8.47
N ALA A 216 19.26 -6.71 -7.36
CA ALA A 216 19.35 -5.59 -6.44
C ALA A 216 20.46 -4.60 -6.88
N TYR A 217 21.58 -5.13 -7.37
CA TYR A 217 22.72 -4.33 -7.83
C TYR A 217 22.60 -3.97 -9.32
N LEU A 218 23.04 -2.75 -9.65
CA LEU A 218 22.95 -2.07 -10.92
C LEU A 218 24.35 -1.59 -11.37
N TYR A 219 24.73 -1.89 -12.61
CA TYR A 219 26.05 -1.58 -13.15
C TYR A 219 25.96 -0.92 -14.52
N CYS A 220 26.83 0.04 -14.81
CA CYS A 220 26.93 0.62 -16.15
C CYS A 220 27.53 -0.35 -17.18
N SER A 221 28.31 -1.34 -16.74
CA SER A 221 28.99 -2.30 -17.61
C SER A 221 29.21 -3.65 -16.91
N PRO A 222 29.38 -4.76 -17.69
CA PRO A 222 29.79 -6.06 -17.14
C PRO A 222 31.15 -6.01 -16.42
N THR A 223 32.06 -5.13 -16.88
CA THR A 223 33.35 -4.91 -16.23
C THR A 223 33.19 -4.40 -14.80
N CYS A 224 32.32 -3.41 -14.58
CA CYS A 224 32.01 -2.90 -13.24
C CYS A 224 31.38 -3.98 -12.36
N GLN A 225 30.49 -4.80 -12.92
CA GLN A 225 29.91 -5.93 -12.20
C GLN A 225 30.99 -6.94 -11.77
N ALA A 226 31.97 -7.26 -12.62
CA ALA A 226 33.02 -8.23 -12.31
C ALA A 226 34.03 -7.71 -11.26
N VAL A 227 34.26 -6.39 -11.21
CA VAL A 227 35.04 -5.75 -10.15
C VAL A 227 34.30 -5.85 -8.82
N ASP A 228 33.05 -5.36 -8.78
CA ASP A 228 32.23 -5.38 -7.56
C ASP A 228 31.93 -6.80 -7.05
N TRP A 229 31.77 -7.78 -7.96
CA TRP A 229 31.62 -9.20 -7.63
C TRP A 229 32.76 -9.73 -6.76
N ARG A 230 34.00 -9.33 -7.06
CA ARG A 230 35.20 -9.71 -6.29
C ARG A 230 35.38 -8.89 -5.01
N ALA A 231 34.81 -7.69 -4.96
CA ALA A 231 34.91 -6.77 -3.83
C ALA A 231 33.94 -7.08 -2.67
N GLY A 232 33.06 -8.08 -2.81
CA GLY A 232 32.13 -8.50 -1.76
C GLY A 232 30.67 -8.65 -2.20
N HIS A 233 30.35 -8.28 -3.45
CA HIS A 233 28.98 -8.47 -3.94
C HIS A 233 28.58 -9.95 -3.99
N ARG A 234 29.52 -10.89 -4.19
CA ARG A 234 29.23 -12.33 -4.22
C ARG A 234 28.51 -12.82 -2.95
N GLU A 235 29.00 -12.42 -1.79
CA GLU A 235 28.46 -12.79 -0.48
C GLU A 235 27.10 -12.12 -0.25
N ALA A 236 27.01 -10.83 -0.57
CA ALA A 236 25.77 -10.07 -0.47
C ALA A 236 24.69 -10.57 -1.44
N CYS A 237 25.08 -11.02 -2.63
CA CYS A 237 24.17 -11.47 -3.68
C CYS A 237 23.31 -12.64 -3.22
N ALA A 238 23.90 -13.64 -2.54
CA ALA A 238 23.17 -14.79 -2.00
C ALA A 238 22.09 -14.35 -0.99
N TYR A 239 22.45 -13.42 -0.11
CA TYR A 239 21.54 -12.83 0.86
C TYR A 239 20.37 -12.10 0.16
N TYR A 240 20.66 -11.22 -0.80
CA TYR A 240 19.62 -10.50 -1.55
C TYR A 240 18.76 -11.43 -2.41
N CYS A 241 19.32 -12.51 -2.96
CA CYS A 241 18.54 -13.53 -3.68
C CYS A 241 17.52 -14.20 -2.76
N MET A 242 17.92 -14.60 -1.55
CA MET A 242 17.02 -15.20 -0.56
C MET A 242 15.92 -14.20 -0.17
N HIS A 243 16.30 -12.95 0.10
CA HIS A 243 15.35 -11.90 0.48
C HIS A 243 14.33 -11.63 -0.62
N ARG A 244 14.81 -11.48 -1.87
CA ARG A 244 13.96 -11.29 -3.05
C ARG A 244 12.95 -12.42 -3.19
N LYS A 245 13.34 -13.69 -3.01
CA LYS A 245 12.39 -14.82 -3.11
C LYS A 245 11.26 -14.72 -2.09
N ARG A 246 11.52 -14.22 -0.88
CA ARG A 246 10.48 -14.02 0.16
C ARG A 246 9.58 -12.84 -0.17
N MET A 247 10.17 -11.72 -0.60
CA MET A 247 9.43 -10.49 -0.93
C MET A 247 8.58 -10.62 -2.20
N LEU A 248 9.08 -11.33 -3.21
CA LEU A 248 8.37 -11.56 -4.48
C LEU A 248 7.12 -12.43 -4.34
N LEU A 249 6.90 -13.07 -3.19
CA LEU A 249 5.63 -13.76 -2.92
C LEU A 249 4.45 -12.79 -2.89
N HIS A 250 4.70 -11.51 -2.65
CA HIS A 250 3.67 -10.52 -2.37
C HIS A 250 3.77 -9.29 -3.27
N TYR A 251 4.97 -8.91 -3.68
CA TYR A 251 5.21 -7.68 -4.44
C TYR A 251 6.00 -7.96 -5.72
N SER A 252 5.68 -7.24 -6.80
CA SER A 252 6.57 -7.20 -7.96
C SER A 252 7.90 -6.52 -7.60
N THR A 253 8.97 -6.76 -8.37
CA THR A 253 10.26 -6.08 -8.12
C THR A 253 10.12 -4.56 -8.15
N ARG A 254 9.34 -4.02 -9.09
CA ARG A 254 9.11 -2.57 -9.22
C ARG A 254 8.36 -2.01 -8.01
N GLU A 255 7.38 -2.77 -7.52
CA GLU A 255 6.56 -2.44 -6.35
C GLU A 255 7.42 -2.33 -5.09
N TYR A 256 8.25 -3.35 -4.85
CA TYR A 256 9.18 -3.34 -3.71
C TYR A 256 10.19 -2.19 -3.78
N GLU A 257 10.76 -1.94 -4.97
CA GLU A 257 11.69 -0.82 -5.16
C GLU A 257 11.04 0.54 -4.92
N PHE A 258 9.76 0.70 -5.30
CA PHE A 258 8.99 1.91 -5.05
C PHE A 258 8.71 2.09 -3.55
N LEU A 259 8.22 1.05 -2.86
CA LEU A 259 8.00 1.08 -1.42
C LEU A 259 9.25 1.49 -0.63
N ARG A 260 10.40 0.91 -0.97
CA ARG A 260 11.68 1.29 -0.35
C ARG A 260 12.03 2.76 -0.64
N PHE A 261 11.79 3.23 -1.87
CA PHE A 261 12.06 4.61 -2.23
C PHE A 261 11.13 5.58 -1.50
N LEU A 262 9.84 5.25 -1.36
CA LEU A 262 8.86 6.03 -0.62
C LEU A 262 9.26 6.19 0.84
N ALA A 263 9.60 5.08 1.52
CA ALA A 263 10.06 5.11 2.89
C ALA A 263 11.35 5.93 3.07
N ASN A 264 12.33 5.77 2.16
CA ASN A 264 13.55 6.58 2.17
C ASN A 264 13.23 8.07 2.01
N SER A 265 12.38 8.43 1.05
CA SER A 265 11.99 9.82 0.79
C SER A 265 11.34 10.45 2.01
N GLN A 266 10.53 9.71 2.75
CA GLN A 266 9.89 10.19 3.97
C GLN A 266 10.85 10.25 5.15
N HIS A 267 11.75 9.27 5.29
CA HIS A 267 12.82 9.31 6.30
C HIS A 267 13.67 10.58 6.17
N HIS A 268 13.96 11.01 4.94
CA HIS A 268 14.76 12.19 4.67
C HIS A 268 13.99 13.52 4.77
N GLN A 269 12.69 13.52 5.07
CA GLN A 269 11.98 14.76 5.37
C GLN A 269 12.58 15.40 6.63
N PRO A 270 12.98 16.69 6.62
CA PRO A 270 13.68 17.30 7.75
C PRO A 270 12.91 17.23 9.08
N THR A 271 11.59 17.34 9.02
CA THR A 271 10.69 17.25 10.18
C THR A 271 10.70 15.84 10.79
N VAL A 272 10.56 14.82 9.94
CA VAL A 272 10.63 13.41 10.34
C VAL A 272 12.02 13.14 10.94
N ARG A 273 13.08 13.44 10.19
CA ARG A 273 14.46 13.15 10.60
C ARG A 273 14.83 13.78 11.95
N THR A 274 14.41 15.02 12.20
CA THR A 274 14.66 15.70 13.48
C THR A 274 13.90 15.03 14.63
N SER A 275 12.62 14.64 14.42
CA SER A 275 11.86 13.89 15.43
C SER A 275 12.52 12.54 15.72
N LEU A 276 12.90 11.82 14.67
CA LEU A 276 13.56 10.52 14.77
C LEU A 276 14.89 10.62 15.52
N ALA A 277 15.72 11.62 15.22
CA ALA A 277 16.97 11.84 15.92
C ALA A 277 16.77 12.03 17.43
N ARG A 278 15.80 12.87 17.82
CA ARG A 278 15.48 13.15 19.23
C ARG A 278 14.97 11.90 19.95
N GLU A 279 14.07 11.16 19.32
CA GLU A 279 13.53 9.91 19.87
C GLU A 279 14.61 8.82 19.95
N ASN A 280 15.48 8.72 18.95
CA ASN A 280 16.59 7.77 18.94
C ASN A 280 17.55 8.02 20.11
N VAL A 281 17.88 9.29 20.41
CA VAL A 281 18.71 9.64 21.58
C VAL A 281 18.06 9.19 22.89
N ARG A 282 16.76 9.47 23.07
CA ARG A 282 16.01 9.02 24.27
C ARG A 282 16.00 7.50 24.38
N PHE A 283 15.68 6.81 23.29
CA PHE A 283 15.65 5.35 23.25
C PHE A 283 17.02 4.75 23.63
N MET A 284 18.10 5.27 23.07
CA MET A 284 19.47 4.78 23.34
C MET A 284 19.89 5.02 24.80
N ALA A 285 19.45 6.10 25.42
CA ALA A 285 19.69 6.36 26.84
C ALA A 285 18.99 5.33 27.74
N GLU A 286 17.75 4.96 27.38
CA GLU A 286 16.92 4.01 28.12
C GLU A 286 17.28 2.54 27.84
N ASN A 287 17.82 2.23 26.65
CA ASN A 287 17.97 0.86 26.15
C ASN A 287 19.38 0.55 25.66
N LYS A 288 20.36 0.57 26.56
CA LYS A 288 21.81 0.39 26.27
C LYS A 288 22.18 -0.89 25.50
N ASN A 289 21.29 -1.89 25.45
CA ASN A 289 21.52 -3.20 24.83
C ASN A 289 20.52 -3.56 23.71
N SER A 290 19.84 -2.56 23.13
CA SER A 290 18.87 -2.79 22.06
C SER A 290 19.28 -2.04 20.79
N GLN A 291 19.13 -2.69 19.64
CA GLN A 291 19.10 -2.02 18.34
C GLN A 291 17.75 -1.33 18.18
N LEU A 292 17.74 -0.19 17.51
CA LEU A 292 16.51 0.53 17.21
C LEU A 292 16.04 0.19 15.78
N CYS A 293 14.77 -0.16 15.68
CA CYS A 293 14.08 -0.34 14.40
C CYS A 293 13.02 0.74 14.25
N THR A 294 13.09 1.46 13.14
CA THR A 294 12.04 2.39 12.70
C THR A 294 11.04 1.62 11.86
N ILE A 295 9.73 1.77 12.11
CA ILE A 295 8.65 1.21 11.28
C ILE A 295 7.83 2.35 10.68
N TYR A 296 7.67 2.36 9.35
CA TYR A 296 6.74 3.22 8.63
C TYR A 296 5.45 2.46 8.37
N ASP A 297 4.38 2.85 9.06
CA ASP A 297 3.07 2.24 8.95
C ASP A 297 2.14 3.09 8.08
N TYR A 298 1.82 2.55 6.92
CA TYR A 298 0.99 3.19 5.91
C TYR A 298 -0.48 2.77 5.95
N ARG A 299 -0.91 2.02 6.97
CA ARG A 299 -2.30 1.61 7.14
C ARG A 299 -3.24 2.78 7.42
N GLU A 300 -2.69 3.88 7.92
CA GLU A 300 -3.41 5.09 8.29
C GLU A 300 -2.89 6.28 7.46
N ALA A 301 -3.72 7.30 7.34
CA ALA A 301 -3.37 8.58 6.72
C ALA A 301 -3.67 9.70 7.74
N PRO A 302 -2.65 10.44 8.21
CA PRO A 302 -1.23 10.36 7.81
C PRO A 302 -0.53 9.06 8.25
N MET A 303 0.58 8.74 7.58
CA MET A 303 1.44 7.60 7.91
C MET A 303 1.97 7.72 9.35
N GLN A 304 1.92 6.61 10.08
CA GLN A 304 2.44 6.52 11.44
C GLN A 304 3.88 6.03 11.44
N ILE A 305 4.70 6.50 12.39
CA ILE A 305 6.07 6.01 12.57
C ILE A 305 6.16 5.37 13.96
N HIS A 306 6.58 4.11 14.01
CA HIS A 306 6.78 3.40 15.27
C HIS A 306 8.26 3.08 15.50
N ARG A 307 8.63 2.96 16.78
CA ARG A 307 9.96 2.60 17.23
C ARG A 307 9.89 1.28 17.97
N LEU A 308 10.70 0.32 17.55
CA LEU A 308 10.84 -0.97 18.23
C LEU A 308 12.28 -1.19 18.66
N GLY A 309 12.46 -1.45 19.94
CA GLY A 309 13.70 -1.96 20.47
C GLY A 309 13.87 -3.43 20.14
N ILE A 310 14.94 -3.77 19.44
CA ILE A 310 15.34 -5.14 19.14
C ILE A 310 16.50 -5.50 20.07
N PRO A 311 16.34 -6.43 21.02
CA PRO A 311 17.42 -6.84 21.89
C PRO A 311 18.65 -7.28 21.08
N ASN A 312 19.86 -6.81 21.44
CA ASN A 312 21.11 -7.20 20.78
C ASN A 312 21.32 -8.72 20.77
N ARG A 313 20.86 -9.40 21.81
CA ARG A 313 20.74 -10.84 21.85
C ARG A 313 19.27 -11.21 21.80
N LEU A 314 18.84 -11.71 20.67
CA LEU A 314 17.52 -12.32 20.61
C LEU A 314 17.53 -13.54 21.50
N PRO A 315 16.53 -13.69 22.40
CA PRO A 315 16.47 -14.87 23.24
C PRO A 315 16.56 -16.10 22.34
N GLN A 316 17.36 -17.09 22.77
CA GLN A 316 17.43 -18.37 22.07
C GLN A 316 16.04 -19.03 22.15
N ILE A 317 15.19 -18.71 21.17
CA ILE A 317 13.88 -19.36 21.01
C ILE A 317 14.15 -20.84 20.79
N ARG A 318 13.75 -21.67 21.76
CA ARG A 318 13.64 -23.11 21.54
C ARG A 318 12.45 -23.33 20.60
N THR A 319 12.57 -24.27 19.67
CA THR A 319 11.57 -24.54 18.61
C THR A 319 10.16 -24.86 19.12
N SER A 320 9.97 -25.00 20.44
CA SER A 320 8.69 -25.20 21.13
C SER A 320 7.87 -23.92 21.34
N ASP A 321 8.46 -22.73 21.30
CA ASP A 321 7.79 -21.52 21.78
C ASP A 321 7.02 -20.83 20.65
N SER A 322 5.79 -21.30 20.42
CA SER A 322 4.96 -20.90 19.28
C SER A 322 4.03 -19.70 19.51
N GLY A 323 4.31 -18.88 20.55
CA GLY A 323 3.53 -17.70 20.94
C GLY A 323 4.06 -16.34 20.44
N GLU A 324 3.46 -15.25 20.92
CA GLU A 324 3.71 -13.85 20.52
C GLU A 324 5.20 -13.43 20.67
N ILE A 325 5.89 -13.96 21.70
CA ILE A 325 7.33 -13.76 21.95
C ILE A 325 8.19 -14.43 20.86
N GLY A 326 7.76 -15.61 20.37
CA GLY A 326 8.44 -16.31 19.28
C GLY A 326 8.32 -15.56 17.95
N GLU A 327 7.19 -14.90 17.72
CA GLU A 327 6.91 -14.09 16.53
C GLU A 327 7.68 -12.75 16.54
N LEU A 328 7.71 -12.06 17.68
CA LEU A 328 8.52 -10.86 17.89
C LEU A 328 10.01 -11.15 17.73
N ALA A 329 10.51 -12.25 18.30
CA ALA A 329 11.91 -12.61 18.18
C ALA A 329 12.27 -13.18 16.78
N ALA A 330 11.31 -13.71 16.02
CA ALA A 330 11.50 -14.02 14.60
C ALA A 330 11.55 -12.74 13.74
N ALA A 331 10.64 -11.79 13.95
CA ALA A 331 10.63 -10.49 13.29
C ALA A 331 11.88 -9.67 13.62
N ALA A 332 12.35 -9.74 14.87
CA ALA A 332 13.56 -9.09 15.32
C ALA A 332 14.84 -9.79 14.82
N ARG A 333 14.84 -11.13 14.61
CA ARG A 333 15.94 -11.84 13.90
C ARG A 333 15.96 -11.46 12.43
N ALA A 334 14.78 -11.30 11.84
CA ALA A 334 14.61 -10.79 10.50
C ALA A 334 15.18 -9.35 10.43
N ALA A 335 14.88 -8.51 11.42
CA ALA A 335 15.36 -7.15 11.55
C ALA A 335 16.87 -7.02 11.75
N GLN A 336 17.49 -7.74 12.71
CA GLN A 336 18.94 -7.73 12.94
C GLN A 336 19.76 -8.09 11.70
N ASN A 337 19.16 -8.84 10.78
CA ASN A 337 19.80 -9.26 9.54
C ASN A 337 19.43 -8.37 8.34
N MET A 338 18.65 -7.28 8.46
CA MET A 338 18.04 -6.55 7.33
C MET A 338 18.12 -5.02 7.41
N ASP A 339 18.51 -4.37 6.31
CA ASP A 339 18.26 -2.93 6.07
C ASP A 339 16.77 -2.58 5.90
N LEU A 340 15.90 -3.60 5.73
CA LEU A 340 14.47 -3.41 5.50
C LEU A 340 13.64 -4.63 5.89
N VAL A 341 12.82 -4.53 6.94
CA VAL A 341 11.88 -5.59 7.37
C VAL A 341 10.52 -5.35 6.72
N VAL A 342 9.98 -6.41 6.10
CA VAL A 342 8.55 -6.53 5.78
C VAL A 342 8.04 -7.84 6.39
N PRO A 343 7.49 -7.83 7.61
CA PRO A 343 6.81 -8.98 8.20
C PRO A 343 5.44 -9.19 7.59
N VAL A 344 5.20 -10.45 7.24
CA VAL A 344 3.87 -10.98 7.01
C VAL A 344 3.27 -11.33 8.36
N ARG A 345 2.12 -10.76 8.70
CA ARG A 345 1.43 -11.06 9.97
C ARG A 345 0.78 -12.44 9.85
N ARG A 346 1.20 -13.40 10.68
CA ARG A 346 0.38 -14.58 11.02
C ARG A 346 -0.30 -14.25 12.33
N LEU A 347 -1.62 -14.23 12.36
CA LEU A 347 -2.36 -14.33 13.62
C LEU A 347 -2.66 -15.82 13.80
N LYS A 348 -2.19 -16.42 14.90
CA LYS A 348 -2.69 -17.72 15.35
C LYS A 348 -3.82 -17.47 16.34
N SER A 349 -5.05 -17.80 15.95
CA SER A 349 -6.04 -18.27 16.92
C SER A 349 -5.93 -19.79 17.01
N GLN A 350 -6.25 -20.37 18.17
CA GLN A 350 -6.16 -21.80 18.44
C GLN A 350 -7.13 -22.68 17.63
N VAL A 351 -7.92 -22.14 16.69
CA VAL A 351 -8.83 -22.95 15.87
C VAL A 351 -8.87 -22.45 14.42
N GLY A 352 -8.26 -23.23 13.52
CA GLY A 352 -8.61 -23.25 12.10
C GLY A 352 -7.96 -22.21 11.17
N ARG A 353 -6.99 -22.68 10.38
CA ARG A 353 -6.45 -22.15 9.10
C ARG A 353 -6.74 -20.65 8.79
N GLU A 354 -5.70 -19.81 8.86
CA GLU A 354 -5.72 -18.43 8.35
C GLU A 354 -4.76 -18.14 7.19
N LEU A 355 -5.22 -17.19 6.36
CA LEU A 355 -4.58 -16.59 5.19
C LEU A 355 -3.62 -15.47 5.60
N LEU A 356 -2.45 -15.45 4.96
CA LEU A 356 -1.42 -14.41 5.13
C LEU A 356 -1.97 -13.04 4.72
N ARG A 357 -2.00 -12.07 5.66
CA ARG A 357 -2.21 -10.64 5.36
C ARG A 357 -0.84 -9.99 5.26
N VAL A 358 -0.46 -9.59 4.06
CA VAL A 358 0.75 -8.79 3.82
C VAL A 358 0.37 -7.35 4.10
N VAL A 359 0.93 -6.78 5.15
CA VAL A 359 0.72 -5.38 5.51
C VAL A 359 1.90 -4.60 4.94
N PRO A 360 1.70 -3.52 4.17
CA PRO A 360 2.79 -2.72 3.67
C PRO A 360 3.34 -1.87 4.82
N TRP A 361 4.42 -2.33 5.43
CA TRP A 361 5.28 -1.48 6.24
C TRP A 361 6.72 -1.69 5.83
N VAL A 362 7.51 -0.65 6.00
CA VAL A 362 8.92 -0.62 5.70
C VAL A 362 9.65 -0.32 7.00
N SER A 363 10.80 -0.95 7.23
CA SER A 363 11.63 -0.60 8.38
C SER A 363 13.03 -0.20 7.95
N PHE A 364 13.73 0.56 8.80
CA PHE A 364 15.17 0.78 8.67
C PHE A 364 15.84 0.34 9.98
N LEU A 365 17.01 -0.28 9.86
CA LEU A 365 17.95 -0.36 10.97
C LEU A 365 18.75 0.93 11.00
N ASP A 366 18.58 1.72 12.05
CA ASP A 366 19.43 2.88 12.28
C ASP A 366 20.73 2.37 12.93
N GLY A 367 21.76 2.14 12.10
CA GLY A 367 23.11 1.86 12.60
C GLY A 367 23.73 3.11 13.24
N PRO A 368 24.68 2.95 14.19
CA PRO A 368 25.37 4.08 14.80
C PRO A 368 26.36 4.69 13.81
N LYS A 369 25.86 5.53 12.90
CA LYS A 369 26.67 6.59 12.31
C LYS A 369 26.12 7.88 12.88
N LEU A 370 26.78 8.40 13.92
CA LEU A 370 26.52 9.76 14.39
C LEU A 370 26.73 10.70 13.20
N ASP A 371 25.64 11.29 12.73
CA ASP A 371 25.73 12.41 11.81
C ASP A 371 26.24 13.62 12.60
N LYS A 372 27.08 14.47 11.99
CA LYS A 372 27.58 15.72 12.59
C LYS A 372 26.44 16.63 13.06
N GLU A 373 25.27 16.50 12.44
CA GLU A 373 24.06 17.22 12.84
C GLU A 373 23.50 16.75 14.19
N LEU A 374 23.66 15.46 14.53
CA LEU A 374 23.30 14.91 15.85
C LEU A 374 24.28 15.38 16.93
N GLU A 375 25.57 15.44 16.61
CA GLU A 375 26.59 16.01 17.52
C GLU A 375 26.31 17.49 17.83
N ARG A 376 25.86 18.25 16.82
CA ARG A 376 25.45 19.66 16.98
C ARG A 376 24.23 19.79 17.91
N VAL A 377 23.17 19.02 17.69
CA VAL A 377 21.95 19.05 18.52
C VAL A 377 22.24 18.58 19.96
N LEU A 378 23.11 17.59 20.15
CA LEU A 378 23.54 17.13 21.47
C LEU A 378 24.44 18.15 22.18
N GLY A 379 25.27 18.89 21.43
CA GLY A 379 26.09 19.98 21.97
C GLY A 379 25.27 21.19 22.44
N GLU A 380 24.14 21.47 21.79
CA GLU A 380 23.20 22.55 22.15
C GLU A 380 22.31 22.20 23.36
N THR A 381 22.09 20.90 23.64
CA THR A 381 21.29 20.44 24.79
C THR A 381 22.11 20.16 26.05
N ALA A 382 23.44 20.06 25.95
CA ALA A 382 24.33 19.89 27.11
C ALA A 382 24.70 21.22 27.81
N THR A 383 24.34 22.35 27.20
CA THR A 383 24.60 23.71 27.71
C THR A 383 23.36 24.40 28.30
N GLN A 384 22.21 23.72 28.33
CA GLN A 384 21.01 24.08 29.09
C GLN A 384 20.81 23.06 30.21
#